data_AF-A0AA37MJU5-F1
#
_entry.id   AF-A0AA37MJU5-F1
#
_cell.length_a   1.000
_cell.length_b   1.000
_cell.length_c   1.000
_cell.angle_alpha   90.00
_cell.angle_beta   90.00
_cell.angle_gamma   90.00
#
_symmetry.space_group_name_H-M   'P 1'
#
loop_
_entity.id
_entity.type
_entity.pdbx_description
1 polymer ?
#
loop_
_entity_poly.entity_id
_entity_poly.type
_entity_poly.pdbx_seq_one_letter_code
_entity_poly.pdbx_strand_id
1 'polypeptide(L)'
;MLSSMALVLVYVAHLTHAVVLNFLFGIAAAMIEARRPRIARVLTGTAATSIALVALCATAFPLAEDYGVAQSLLIFPLFMCVCYGNSIFGLLSRPSAQVLGLVSYGVYLNHGVLLYAGLQFANRWFPIAQMNTFMYGATMLSIGVSITLLSMLTYRFVESPFMTRHRRAPFVSRVAEV
;
A
#
# COMPACT_ATOMS: atom_id res chain seq x y z
N MET A 1 -23.24 -24.60 -5.61
CA MET A 1 -23.83 -23.25 -5.45
C MET A 1 -23.99 -22.88 -3.98
N LEU A 2 -24.72 -23.65 -3.15
CA LEU A 2 -24.82 -23.40 -1.69
C LEU A 2 -23.48 -23.49 -0.94
N SER A 3 -22.66 -24.50 -1.24
CA SER A 3 -21.30 -24.64 -0.69
C SER A 3 -20.37 -23.50 -1.10
N SER A 4 -20.50 -23.04 -2.36
CA SER A 4 -19.75 -21.91 -2.92
C SER A 4 -20.13 -20.59 -2.25
N MET A 5 -21.43 -20.37 -1.99
CA MET A 5 -21.91 -19.17 -1.29
C MET A 5 -21.54 -19.15 0.20
N ALA A 6 -21.57 -20.29 0.88
CA ALA A 6 -21.10 -20.39 2.27
C ALA A 6 -19.60 -20.08 2.40
N LEU A 7 -18.80 -20.56 1.45
CA LEU A 7 -17.36 -20.29 1.41
C LEU A 7 -17.07 -18.81 1.15
N VAL A 8 -17.81 -18.18 0.23
CA VAL A 8 -17.73 -16.72 0.00
C VAL A 8 -18.13 -15.94 1.25
N LEU A 9 -19.17 -16.36 1.96
CA LEU A 9 -19.64 -15.64 3.15
C LEU A 9 -18.66 -15.76 4.33
N VAL A 10 -18.07 -16.95 4.54
CA VAL A 10 -16.98 -17.15 5.50
C VAL A 10 -15.73 -16.35 5.11
N TYR A 11 -15.40 -16.31 3.83
CA TYR A 11 -14.27 -15.54 3.32
C TYR A 11 -14.48 -14.03 3.52
N VAL A 12 -15.68 -13.51 3.25
CA VAL A 12 -16.03 -12.11 3.49
C VAL A 12 -15.98 -11.79 4.98
N ALA A 13 -16.55 -12.63 5.84
CA ALA A 13 -16.47 -12.45 7.30
C ALA A 13 -15.01 -12.44 7.78
N HIS A 14 -14.18 -13.35 7.29
CA HIS A 14 -12.76 -13.39 7.63
C HIS A 14 -12.02 -12.12 7.18
N LEU A 15 -12.28 -11.63 5.96
CA LEU A 15 -11.72 -10.37 5.46
C LEU A 15 -12.12 -9.18 6.34
N THR A 16 -13.37 -9.12 6.78
CA THR A 16 -13.85 -7.99 7.60
C THR A 16 -13.11 -7.90 8.93
N HIS A 17 -12.75 -9.03 9.55
CA HIS A 17 -12.00 -9.03 10.81
C HIS A 17 -10.59 -8.44 10.65
N ALA A 18 -9.88 -8.77 9.58
CA ALA A 18 -8.52 -8.26 9.35
C ALA A 18 -8.51 -6.77 8.96
N VAL A 19 -9.47 -6.33 8.14
CA VAL A 19 -9.60 -4.91 7.77
C VAL A 19 -9.90 -4.05 9.00
N VAL A 20 -10.83 -4.48 9.86
CA VAL A 20 -11.14 -3.79 11.11
C VAL A 20 -9.93 -3.74 12.02
N LEU A 21 -9.17 -4.83 12.12
CA LEU A 21 -7.97 -4.88 12.94
C LEU A 21 -6.86 -3.94 12.45
N ASN A 22 -6.63 -3.85 11.15
CA ASN A 22 -5.71 -2.86 10.56
C ASN A 22 -6.14 -1.43 10.83
N PHE A 23 -7.45 -1.16 10.79
CA PHE A 23 -7.98 0.15 11.18
C PHE A 23 -7.75 0.45 12.67
N LEU A 24 -7.99 -0.52 13.55
CA LEU A 24 -7.71 -0.40 14.98
C LEU A 24 -6.23 -0.16 15.27
N PHE A 25 -5.33 -0.77 14.50
CA PHE A 25 -3.89 -0.49 14.56
C PHE A 25 -3.55 0.95 14.19
N GLY A 26 -4.23 1.53 13.20
CA GLY A 26 -4.14 2.96 12.90
C GLY A 26 -4.55 3.84 14.09
N ILE A 27 -5.67 3.52 14.73
CA ILE A 27 -6.12 4.23 15.95
C ILE A 27 -5.10 4.06 17.08
N ALA A 28 -4.61 2.84 17.30
CA ALA A 28 -3.60 2.56 18.32
C ALA A 28 -2.32 3.38 18.09
N ALA A 29 -1.82 3.45 16.86
CA ALA A 29 -0.67 4.27 16.51
C ALA A 29 -0.89 5.75 16.86
N ALA A 30 -2.02 6.34 16.44
CA ALA A 30 -2.36 7.73 16.75
C ALA A 30 -2.48 7.99 18.26
N MET A 31 -3.10 7.09 19.01
CA MET A 31 -3.22 7.22 20.47
C MET A 31 -1.86 7.11 21.18
N ILE A 32 -0.97 6.24 20.72
CA ILE A 32 0.37 6.07 21.29
C ILE A 32 1.19 7.34 21.04
N GLU A 33 1.09 7.93 19.84
CA GLU A 33 1.75 9.19 19.51
C GLU A 33 1.32 10.31 20.45
N ALA A 34 0.01 10.48 20.64
CA ALA A 34 -0.56 11.51 21.51
C ALA A 34 -0.12 11.36 22.99
N ARG A 35 0.07 10.13 23.48
CA ARG A 35 0.39 9.87 24.89
C ARG A 35 1.88 9.73 25.19
N ARG A 36 2.70 9.33 24.20
CA ARG A 36 4.12 8.98 24.42
C ARG A 36 5.00 9.40 23.24
N PRO A 37 5.30 10.70 23.08
CA PRO A 37 6.12 11.20 21.98
C PRO A 37 7.55 10.63 21.98
N ARG A 38 8.05 10.15 23.13
CA ARG A 38 9.38 9.52 23.25
C ARG A 38 9.51 8.23 22.44
N ILE A 39 8.40 7.55 22.11
CA ILE A 39 8.40 6.31 21.32
C ILE A 39 8.88 6.58 19.89
N ALA A 40 8.64 7.77 19.34
CA ALA A 40 9.10 8.15 18.02
C ALA A 40 10.61 7.91 17.85
N ARG A 41 11.42 8.30 18.86
CA ARG A 41 12.87 8.13 18.83
C ARG A 41 13.30 6.66 18.73
N VAL A 42 12.59 5.77 19.42
CA VAL A 42 12.85 4.32 19.38
C VAL A 42 12.48 3.77 18.01
N LEU A 43 11.30 4.14 17.50
CA LEU A 43 10.79 3.67 16.22
C LEU A 43 11.57 4.19 15.01
N THR A 44 12.25 5.34 15.12
CA THR A 44 13.18 5.84 14.09
C THR A 44 14.55 5.16 14.12
N GLY A 45 14.82 4.30 15.10
CA GLY A 45 16.11 3.62 15.25
C GLY A 45 16.36 2.53 14.20
N THR A 46 17.63 2.20 13.97
CA THR A 46 18.05 1.11 13.08
C THR A 46 17.58 -0.25 13.58
N ALA A 47 17.60 -0.49 14.90
CA ALA A 47 17.09 -1.72 15.49
C ALA A 47 15.59 -1.93 15.22
N ALA A 48 14.77 -0.88 15.38
CA ALA A 48 13.35 -0.93 15.04
C ALA A 48 13.12 -1.20 13.56
N THR A 49 13.94 -0.59 12.69
CA THR A 49 13.93 -0.84 11.24
C THR A 49 14.21 -2.31 10.93
N SER A 50 15.24 -2.89 11.53
CA SER A 50 15.58 -4.30 11.34
C SER A 50 14.46 -5.23 11.82
N ILE A 51 13.87 -4.96 12.99
CA ILE A 51 12.74 -5.74 13.51
C ILE A 51 11.54 -5.63 12.57
N ALA A 52 11.22 -4.44 12.09
CA ALA A 52 10.13 -4.22 11.15
C ALA A 52 10.34 -4.95 9.81
N LEU A 53 11.56 -4.97 9.30
CA LEU A 53 11.88 -5.70 8.06
C LEU A 53 11.86 -7.21 8.27
N VAL A 54 12.31 -7.72 9.41
CA VAL A 54 12.20 -9.14 9.75
C VAL A 54 10.73 -9.55 9.86
N ALA A 55 9.91 -8.73 10.53
CA ALA A 55 8.47 -8.97 10.64
C ALA A 55 7.78 -8.92 9.26
N LEU A 56 8.19 -7.99 8.38
CA LEU A 56 7.72 -7.94 7.00
C LEU A 56 8.13 -9.21 6.22
N CYS A 57 9.39 -9.64 6.31
CA CYS A 57 9.82 -10.88 5.65
C CYS A 57 9.08 -12.11 6.19
N ALA A 58 8.69 -12.10 7.47
CA ALA A 58 7.95 -13.19 8.07
C ALA A 58 6.52 -13.35 7.50
N THR A 59 5.96 -12.33 6.82
CA THR A 59 4.66 -12.47 6.15
C THR A 59 4.71 -13.39 4.93
N ALA A 60 5.91 -13.67 4.39
CA ALA A 60 6.07 -14.60 3.27
C ALA A 60 5.94 -16.07 3.69
N PHE A 61 5.93 -16.39 4.99
CA PHE A 61 5.74 -17.76 5.45
C PHE A 61 4.27 -18.17 5.38
N PRO A 62 3.96 -19.44 5.10
CA PRO A 62 2.58 -19.94 4.98
C PRO A 62 1.72 -19.76 6.24
N LEU A 63 2.34 -19.51 7.40
CA LEU A 63 1.65 -19.25 8.67
C LEU A 63 0.97 -17.87 8.67
N ALA A 64 1.39 -16.95 7.82
CA ALA A 64 0.75 -15.66 7.61
C ALA A 64 -0.23 -15.78 6.44
N GLU A 65 -1.41 -16.35 6.73
CA GLU A 65 -2.49 -16.41 5.73
C GLU A 65 -2.78 -15.02 5.15
N ASP A 66 -3.02 -14.97 3.84
CA ASP A 66 -3.35 -13.74 3.12
C ASP A 66 -4.61 -13.10 3.73
N TYR A 67 -4.49 -11.83 4.11
CA TYR A 67 -5.52 -11.07 4.82
C TYR A 67 -5.90 -11.67 6.19
N GLY A 68 -4.98 -12.40 6.81
CA GLY A 68 -5.14 -12.96 8.15
C GLY A 68 -4.77 -11.98 9.27
N VAL A 69 -5.18 -12.34 10.49
CA VAL A 69 -4.80 -11.64 11.73
C VAL A 69 -3.27 -11.67 11.93
N ALA A 70 -2.63 -12.81 11.64
CA ALA A 70 -1.19 -12.98 11.76
C ALA A 70 -0.42 -12.03 10.83
N GLN A 71 -0.84 -11.93 9.56
CA GLN A 71 -0.22 -11.00 8.60
C GLN A 71 -0.39 -9.54 9.06
N SER A 72 -1.57 -9.17 9.52
CA SER A 72 -1.85 -7.82 10.03
C SER A 72 -0.93 -7.47 11.22
N LEU A 73 -0.74 -8.42 12.15
CA LEU A 73 0.15 -8.24 13.30
C LEU A 73 1.63 -8.11 12.89
N LEU A 74 2.06 -8.86 11.87
CA LEU A 74 3.42 -8.81 11.34
C LEU A 74 3.74 -7.52 10.57
N ILE A 75 2.75 -6.94 9.89
CA ILE A 75 2.90 -5.66 9.18
C ILE A 75 2.88 -4.46 10.14
N PHE A 76 2.21 -4.58 11.29
CA PHE A 76 2.04 -3.48 12.23
C PHE A 76 3.36 -2.80 12.70
N PRO A 77 4.45 -3.52 13.04
CA PRO A 77 5.73 -2.89 13.37
C PRO A 77 6.30 -2.01 12.26
N LEU A 78 6.16 -2.45 11.00
CA LEU A 78 6.58 -1.67 9.84
C LEU A 78 5.72 -0.41 9.70
N PHE A 79 4.40 -0.56 9.82
CA PHE A 79 3.47 0.57 9.82
C PHE A 79 3.83 1.60 10.90
N MET A 80 4.06 1.16 12.14
CA MET A 80 4.51 2.02 13.24
C MET A 80 5.84 2.72 12.91
N CYS A 81 6.84 2.04 12.37
CA CYS A 81 8.09 2.69 11.99
C CYS A 81 7.86 3.81 10.95
N VAL A 82 7.08 3.52 9.90
CA VAL A 82 6.80 4.48 8.81
C VAL A 82 5.97 5.67 9.31
N CYS A 83 4.92 5.43 10.10
CA CYS A 83 4.06 6.48 10.64
C CYS A 83 4.82 7.48 11.53
N TYR A 84 5.81 7.00 12.30
CA TYR A 84 6.62 7.83 13.17
C TYR A 84 7.86 8.43 12.48
N GLY A 85 7.95 8.33 11.15
CA GLY A 85 8.95 9.02 10.34
C GLY A 85 10.27 8.27 10.14
N ASN A 86 10.31 6.95 10.35
CA ASN A 86 11.49 6.15 10.02
C ASN A 86 11.71 6.12 8.49
N SER A 87 12.95 6.37 8.07
CA SER A 87 13.33 6.43 6.66
C SER A 87 13.67 5.08 6.02
N ILE A 88 13.67 3.98 6.81
CA ILE A 88 14.11 2.63 6.44
C ILE A 88 15.46 2.68 5.71
N PHE A 89 16.52 2.95 6.48
CA PHE A 89 17.89 3.14 5.96
C PHE A 89 17.98 4.20 4.85
N GLY A 90 17.11 5.22 4.90
CA GLY A 90 17.05 6.29 3.89
C GLY A 90 16.31 5.95 2.60
N LEU A 91 15.76 4.73 2.44
CA LEU A 91 15.05 4.31 1.24
C LEU A 91 13.77 5.15 1.02
N LEU A 92 12.99 5.37 2.08
CA LEU A 92 11.73 6.14 2.01
C LEU A 92 11.96 7.66 1.89
N SER A 93 13.16 8.14 2.23
CA SER A 93 13.52 9.55 2.07
C SER A 93 13.97 9.92 0.66
N ARG A 94 14.13 8.94 -0.25
CA ARG A 94 14.54 9.21 -1.63
C ARG A 94 13.41 9.88 -2.42
N PRO A 95 13.71 10.86 -3.30
CA PRO A 95 12.69 11.52 -4.13
C PRO A 95 11.86 10.53 -4.96
N SER A 96 12.49 9.47 -5.47
CA SER A 96 11.80 8.42 -6.23
C SER A 96 10.74 7.69 -5.41
N ALA A 97 11.03 7.35 -4.15
CA ALA A 97 10.09 6.70 -3.25
C ALA A 97 8.93 7.64 -2.88
N GLN A 98 9.22 8.93 -2.64
CA GLN A 98 8.20 9.93 -2.36
C GLN A 98 7.27 10.17 -3.55
N VAL A 99 7.82 10.29 -4.76
CA VAL A 99 7.02 10.40 -6.00
C VAL A 99 6.16 9.15 -6.19
N LEU A 100 6.72 7.95 -5.97
CA LEU A 100 5.96 6.71 -6.07
C LEU A 100 4.80 6.66 -5.07
N GLY A 101 5.03 7.15 -3.84
CA GLY A 101 3.99 7.30 -2.82
C GLY A 101 2.89 8.28 -3.25
N LEU A 102 3.24 9.41 -3.86
CA LEU A 102 2.26 10.38 -4.37
C LEU A 102 1.39 9.81 -5.49
N VAL A 103 1.96 9.02 -6.40
CA VAL A 103 1.21 8.42 -7.53
C VAL A 103 0.56 7.09 -7.17
N SER A 104 0.76 6.58 -5.95
CA SER A 104 0.23 5.29 -5.51
C SER A 104 -1.30 5.21 -5.58
N TYR A 105 -1.99 6.33 -5.37
CA TYR A 105 -3.43 6.44 -5.56
C TYR A 105 -3.85 6.17 -7.00
N GLY A 106 -3.20 6.83 -7.97
CA GLY A 106 -3.45 6.59 -9.39
C GLY A 106 -3.13 5.15 -9.79
N VAL A 107 -2.03 4.57 -9.27
CA VAL A 107 -1.71 3.15 -9.47
C VAL A 107 -2.83 2.25 -8.95
N TYR A 108 -3.32 2.49 -7.74
CA TYR A 108 -4.41 1.72 -7.15
C TYR A 108 -5.70 1.78 -7.99
N LEU A 109 -6.08 2.94 -8.52
CA LEU A 109 -7.28 3.03 -9.36
C LEU A 109 -7.10 2.34 -10.72
N ASN A 110 -5.93 2.48 -11.32
CA ASN A 110 -5.73 2.13 -12.73
C ASN A 110 -5.24 0.68 -12.92
N HIS A 111 -4.59 0.07 -11.92
CA HIS A 111 -3.95 -1.23 -12.07
C HIS A 111 -4.92 -2.32 -12.53
N GLY A 112 -6.13 -2.42 -11.97
CA GLY A 112 -7.10 -3.46 -12.32
C GLY A 112 -7.53 -3.41 -13.79
N VAL A 113 -7.91 -2.21 -14.26
CA VAL A 113 -8.36 -1.99 -15.64
C VAL A 113 -7.22 -2.25 -16.63
N LEU A 114 -6.02 -1.73 -16.34
CA LEU A 114 -4.86 -1.88 -17.22
C LEU A 114 -4.27 -3.29 -17.21
N LEU A 115 -4.29 -4.01 -16.08
CA LEU A 115 -3.93 -5.43 -16.03
C LEU A 115 -4.88 -6.24 -16.91
N TYR A 116 -6.18 -6.03 -16.75
CA TYR A 116 -7.17 -6.74 -17.57
C TYR A 116 -7.01 -6.43 -19.06
N ALA A 117 -6.97 -5.15 -19.43
CA ALA A 117 -6.82 -4.73 -20.82
C ALA A 117 -5.47 -5.18 -21.41
N GLY A 118 -4.38 -5.06 -20.66
CA GLY A 118 -3.04 -5.47 -21.07
C GLY A 118 -2.93 -6.96 -21.32
N LEU A 119 -3.51 -7.79 -20.43
CA LEU A 119 -3.55 -9.24 -20.61
C LEU A 119 -4.43 -9.65 -21.79
N GLN A 120 -5.62 -9.05 -21.95
CA GLN A 120 -6.48 -9.33 -23.11
C GLN A 120 -5.81 -8.96 -24.42
N PHE A 121 -5.13 -7.81 -24.45
CA PHE A 121 -4.34 -7.39 -25.61
C PHE A 121 -3.21 -8.37 -25.89
N ALA A 122 -2.42 -8.75 -24.90
CA ALA A 122 -1.35 -9.73 -25.06
C ALA A 122 -1.88 -11.07 -25.60
N ASN A 123 -2.98 -11.57 -25.02
CA ASN A 123 -3.62 -12.82 -25.43
C ASN A 123 -4.12 -12.81 -26.88
N ARG A 124 -4.46 -11.63 -27.42
CA ARG A 124 -4.91 -11.48 -28.81
C ARG A 124 -3.78 -11.71 -29.82
N TRP A 125 -2.56 -11.30 -29.48
CA TRP A 125 -1.39 -11.42 -30.35
C TRP A 125 -0.63 -12.74 -30.12
N PHE A 126 -0.50 -13.15 -28.86
CA PHE A 126 0.10 -14.41 -28.47
C PHE A 126 -0.72 -15.04 -27.33
N PRO A 127 -1.28 -16.25 -27.51
CA PRO A 127 -2.04 -16.90 -26.45
C PRO A 127 -1.22 -17.02 -25.17
N ILE A 128 -1.75 -16.49 -24.06
CA ILE A 128 -1.04 -16.50 -22.76
C ILE A 128 -0.71 -17.93 -22.32
N ALA A 129 -1.60 -18.88 -22.62
CA ALA A 129 -1.42 -20.29 -22.30
C ALA A 129 -0.18 -20.94 -22.95
N GLN A 130 0.37 -20.32 -24.00
CA GLN A 130 1.55 -20.81 -24.71
C GLN A 130 2.82 -20.04 -24.35
N MET A 131 2.73 -19.02 -23.48
CA MET A 131 3.88 -18.24 -23.06
C MET A 131 4.74 -19.03 -22.07
N ASN A 132 6.06 -18.99 -22.26
CA ASN A 132 6.98 -19.44 -21.23
C ASN A 132 7.05 -18.43 -20.07
N THR A 133 7.63 -18.83 -18.94
CA THR A 133 7.74 -17.99 -17.73
C THR A 133 8.40 -16.64 -18.00
N PHE A 134 9.40 -16.59 -18.86
CA PHE A 134 10.13 -15.36 -19.19
C PHE A 134 9.26 -14.38 -19.99
N MET A 135 8.56 -14.87 -21.02
CA MET A 135 7.65 -14.06 -21.84
C MET A 135 6.48 -13.52 -21.02
N TYR A 136 5.92 -14.35 -20.15
CA TYR A 136 4.88 -13.91 -19.23
C TYR A 136 5.41 -12.86 -18.24
N GLY A 137 6.59 -13.08 -17.65
CA GLY A 137 7.24 -12.11 -16.77
C GLY A 137 7.51 -10.77 -17.45
N ALA A 138 8.02 -10.79 -18.69
CA ALA A 138 8.25 -9.58 -19.49
C ALA A 138 6.94 -8.84 -19.82
N THR A 139 5.87 -9.59 -20.14
CA THR A 139 4.54 -9.02 -20.37
C THR A 139 4.01 -8.33 -19.11
N MET A 140 4.09 -8.98 -17.95
CA MET A 140 3.69 -8.41 -16.67
C MET A 140 4.52 -7.18 -16.29
N LEU A 141 5.83 -7.22 -16.52
CA LEU A 141 6.71 -6.07 -16.28
C LEU A 141 6.33 -4.89 -17.18
N SER A 142 6.07 -5.14 -18.47
CA SER A 142 5.63 -4.13 -19.42
C SER A 142 4.31 -3.49 -19.00
N ILE A 143 3.34 -4.29 -18.57
CA ILE A 143 2.06 -3.79 -18.07
C ILE A 143 2.26 -2.97 -16.78
N GLY A 144 3.07 -3.45 -15.83
CA GLY A 144 3.39 -2.73 -14.59
C GLY A 144 4.05 -1.37 -14.81
N VAL A 145 5.00 -1.30 -15.74
CA VAL A 145 5.63 -0.03 -16.17
C VAL A 145 4.57 0.88 -16.80
N SER A 146 3.70 0.35 -17.64
CA SER A 146 2.65 1.13 -18.31
C SER A 146 1.65 1.72 -17.32
N ILE A 147 1.23 0.93 -16.31
CA ILE A 147 0.40 1.39 -15.19
C ILE A 147 1.09 2.55 -14.46
N THR A 148 2.35 2.36 -14.07
CA THR A 148 3.08 3.36 -13.31
C THR A 148 3.24 4.67 -14.10
N LEU A 149 3.58 4.59 -15.39
CA LEU A 149 3.71 5.75 -16.27
C LEU A 149 2.38 6.47 -16.47
N LEU A 150 1.30 5.74 -16.73
CA LEU A 150 -0.04 6.34 -16.87
C LEU A 150 -0.48 7.01 -15.57
N SER A 151 -0.24 6.39 -14.42
CA SER A 151 -0.55 7.00 -13.12
C SER A 151 0.30 8.25 -12.86
N MET A 152 1.57 8.28 -13.26
CA MET A 152 2.39 9.49 -13.20
C MET A 152 1.87 10.61 -14.10
N LEU A 153 1.43 10.27 -15.32
CA LEU A 153 0.83 11.24 -16.25
C LEU A 153 -0.47 11.81 -15.68
N THR A 154 -1.38 10.95 -15.19
CA THR A 154 -2.62 11.37 -14.55
C THR A 154 -2.35 12.24 -13.33
N TYR A 155 -1.38 11.86 -12.48
CA TYR A 155 -0.99 12.68 -11.35
C TYR A 155 -0.50 14.07 -11.79
N ARG A 156 0.36 14.14 -12.81
CA ARG A 156 0.94 15.41 -13.28
C ARG A 156 -0.10 16.33 -13.91
N PHE A 157 -0.99 15.80 -14.74
CA PHE A 157 -1.92 16.60 -15.54
C PHE A 157 -3.28 16.82 -14.86
N VAL A 158 -3.71 15.90 -14.01
CA VAL A 158 -5.02 15.96 -13.34
C VAL A 158 -4.84 16.25 -11.86
N GLU A 159 -4.17 15.39 -11.09
CA GLU A 159 -4.22 15.48 -9.62
C GLU A 159 -3.43 16.68 -9.06
N SER A 160 -2.21 16.89 -9.53
CA SER A 160 -1.30 17.96 -9.09
C SER A 160 -1.88 19.38 -9.19
N PRO A 161 -2.52 19.80 -10.30
CA PRO A 161 -3.12 21.13 -10.39
C PRO A 161 -4.30 21.33 -9.42
N PHE A 162 -5.10 20.30 -9.14
CA PHE A 162 -6.20 20.42 -8.16
C PHE A 162 -5.66 20.46 -6.72
N MET A 163 -4.65 19.65 -6.39
CA MET A 163 -4.04 19.64 -5.05
C MET A 163 -3.34 20.97 -4.70
N THR A 164 -2.60 21.56 -5.64
CA THR A 164 -1.89 22.82 -5.42
C THR A 164 -2.83 24.03 -5.33
N ARG A 165 -3.99 23.97 -5.97
CA ARG A 165 -5.02 25.02 -5.90
C ARG A 165 -5.66 25.14 -4.51
N HIS A 166 -5.80 24.03 -3.78
CA HIS A 166 -6.38 24.01 -2.43
C HIS A 166 -5.39 24.30 -1.29
N ARG A 167 -4.08 24.17 -1.53
CA ARG A 167 -3.04 24.48 -0.52
C ARG A 167 -2.93 25.98 -0.16
N ARG A 168 -3.69 26.85 -0.84
CA ARG A 168 -3.74 28.30 -0.61
C ARG A 168 -4.86 28.76 0.35
N ALA A 169 -5.67 27.85 0.89
CA ALA A 169 -6.55 28.20 2.00
C ALA A 169 -5.78 27.98 3.32
N PRO A 170 -5.50 29.02 4.14
CA PRO A 170 -4.89 28.81 5.45
C PRO A 170 -5.89 28.04 6.33
N PHE A 171 -5.64 26.75 6.53
CA PHE A 171 -6.46 25.85 7.34
C PHE A 171 -6.25 26.05 8.86
N VAL A 172 -5.40 27.00 9.28
CA VAL A 172 -5.03 27.20 10.69
C VAL A 172 -5.16 28.67 11.10
N SER A 173 -6.38 29.20 11.11
CA SER A 173 -6.67 30.43 11.89
C SER A 173 -8.11 30.52 12.42
N ARG A 174 -8.90 29.44 12.40
CA ARG A 174 -10.33 29.49 12.81
C ARG A 174 -10.75 28.56 13.95
N VAL A 175 -9.80 27.88 14.61
CA VAL A 175 -10.08 27.03 15.79
C VAL A 175 -9.53 27.66 17.07
N ALA A 176 -9.03 28.90 17.01
CA ALA A 176 -8.52 29.64 18.17
C ALA A 176 -9.49 30.74 18.68
N GLU A 177 -10.74 30.79 18.19
CA GLU A 177 -11.72 31.84 18.55
C GLU A 177 -13.10 31.30 18.98
N VAL A 178 -13.18 30.09 19.55
CA VAL A 178 -14.40 29.63 20.25
C VAL A 178 -14.05 29.06 21.61
#